data_AF-A0A952YQZ7-F1
#
_entry.id   AF-A0A952YQZ7-F1
#
_cell.length_a   1.000
_cell.length_b   1.000
_cell.length_c   1.000
_cell.angle_alpha   90.00
_cell.angle_beta   90.00
_cell.angle_gamma   90.00
#
_symmetry.space_group_name_H-M   'P 1'
#
loop_
_entity.id
_entity.type
_entity.pdbx_description
1 polymer ?
#
loop_
_entity_poly.entity_id
_entity_poly.type
_entity_poly.pdbx_seq_one_letter_code
_entity_poly.pdbx_strand_id
1 'polypeptide(L)'
;MPLSETQIGELLAQIRQRLAVLEEEISRKLGQASEEFSAFERVGDSGDLSSILNEGEVEMSEALRDIDEWRGLRAALRRVEEGTYGVCIDCGVEIPFERL
;
A
#
# COMPACT_ATOMS: atom_id res chain seq x y z
N MET A 1 -5.15 27.42 -8.54
CA MET A 1 -3.80 27.64 -9.08
C MET A 1 -3.24 26.26 -9.37
N PRO A 2 -2.80 25.98 -10.61
CA PRO A 2 -2.18 24.69 -10.91
C PRO A 2 -0.90 24.51 -10.06
N LEU A 3 -0.61 23.27 -9.67
CA LEU A 3 0.59 22.88 -8.91
C LEU A 3 1.86 23.40 -9.59
N SER A 4 2.83 23.88 -8.81
CA SER A 4 4.13 24.27 -9.37
C SER A 4 4.97 23.04 -9.73
N GLU A 5 5.87 23.19 -10.70
CA GLU A 5 6.77 22.13 -11.16
C GLU A 5 7.64 21.57 -10.02
N THR A 6 8.02 22.44 -9.06
CA THR A 6 8.73 22.08 -7.83
C THR A 6 7.88 21.25 -6.86
N GLN A 7 6.61 21.62 -6.66
CA GLN A 7 5.69 20.87 -5.78
C GLN A 7 5.40 19.47 -6.34
N ILE A 8 5.27 19.36 -7.66
CA ILE A 8 5.12 18.08 -8.35
C ILE A 8 6.36 17.20 -8.14
N GLY A 9 7.56 17.77 -8.26
CA GLY A 9 8.81 17.04 -8.03
C GLY A 9 8.93 16.48 -6.61
N GLU A 10 8.59 17.27 -5.59
CA GLU A 10 8.60 16.84 -4.18
C GLU A 10 7.59 15.74 -3.92
N LEU A 11 6.36 15.89 -4.43
CA LEU A 11 5.32 14.89 -4.29
C LEU A 11 5.71 13.56 -4.96
N LEU A 12 6.28 13.62 -6.17
CA LEU A 12 6.77 12.43 -6.87
C LEU A 12 7.86 11.72 -6.08
N ALA A 13 8.77 12.47 -5.47
CA ALA A 13 9.83 11.89 -4.64
C ALA A 13 9.24 11.17 -3.41
N GLN A 14 8.28 11.79 -2.72
CA GLN A 14 7.60 11.20 -1.56
C GLN A 14 6.81 9.93 -1.95
N ILE A 15 6.05 9.97 -3.04
CA ILE A 15 5.29 8.82 -3.51
C ILE A 15 6.23 7.66 -3.88
N ARG A 16 7.34 7.93 -4.57
CA ARG A 16 8.33 6.90 -4.92
C ARG A 16 8.98 6.27 -3.68
N GLN A 17 9.32 7.10 -2.69
CA GLN A 17 9.87 6.60 -1.43
C GLN A 17 8.86 5.71 -0.70
N ARG A 18 7.58 6.11 -0.65
CA ARG A 18 6.53 5.32 -0.01
C ARG A 18 6.26 4.00 -0.75
N LEU A 19 6.25 4.01 -2.08
CA LEU A 19 6.11 2.80 -2.89
C LEU A 19 7.23 1.78 -2.61
N ALA A 20 8.48 2.24 -2.51
CA ALA A 20 9.60 1.35 -2.21
C ALA A 20 9.47 0.68 -0.83
N VAL A 21 8.99 1.43 0.17
CA VAL A 21 8.72 0.89 1.52
C VAL A 21 7.59 -0.14 1.47
N LEU A 22 6.48 0.18 0.80
CA LEU A 22 5.34 -0.74 0.68
C LEU A 22 5.71 -2.02 -0.06
N GLU A 23 6.53 -1.94 -1.12
CA GLU A 23 7.00 -3.13 -1.84
C GLU A 23 7.84 -4.05 -0.95
N GLU A 24 8.69 -3.48 -0.09
CA GLU A 24 9.46 -4.26 0.88
C GLU A 24 8.55 -4.88 1.96
N GLU A 25 7.61 -4.12 2.51
CA GLU A 25 6.66 -4.60 3.52
C GLU A 25 5.78 -5.73 2.98
N ILE A 26 5.21 -5.58 1.78
CA ILE A 26 4.40 -6.61 1.12
C ILE A 26 5.25 -7.85 0.86
N SER A 27 6.47 -7.70 0.33
CA SER A 27 7.35 -8.85 0.06
C SER A 27 7.73 -9.60 1.34
N ARG A 28 7.95 -8.88 2.44
CA ARG A 28 8.28 -9.47 3.73
C ARG A 28 7.10 -10.25 4.30
N LYS A 29 5.90 -9.66 4.33
CA LYS A 29 4.66 -10.30 4.81
C LYS A 29 4.34 -11.56 4.01
N LEU A 30 4.48 -11.52 2.68
CA LEU A 30 4.27 -12.71 1.84
C LEU A 30 5.29 -13.83 2.13
N GLY A 31 6.54 -13.47 2.42
CA GLY A 31 7.58 -14.42 2.81
C GLY A 31 7.30 -15.07 4.15
N GLN A 32 6.90 -14.28 5.16
CA GLN A 32 6.56 -14.76 6.49
C GLN A 32 5.35 -15.71 6.48
N ALA A 33 4.30 -15.37 5.73
CA ALA A 33 3.13 -16.22 5.57
C ALA A 33 3.49 -17.62 5.00
N SER A 34 4.49 -17.69 4.10
CA SER A 34 4.98 -18.97 3.55
C SER A 34 5.74 -19.81 4.58
N GLU A 35 6.50 -19.17 5.47
CA GLU A 35 7.22 -19.85 6.56
C GLU A 35 6.25 -20.33 7.65
N GLU A 36 5.27 -19.52 8.01
CA GLU A 36 4.21 -19.88 8.95
C GLU A 36 3.39 -21.08 8.47
N PHE A 37 3.03 -21.13 7.19
CA PHE A 37 2.32 -22.27 6.62
C PHE A 37 3.14 -23.57 6.74
N SER A 38 4.46 -23.47 6.62
CA SER A 38 5.38 -24.61 6.81
C SER A 38 5.53 -25.00 8.29
N ALA A 39 5.36 -24.06 9.21
CA ALA A 39 5.33 -24.31 10.65
C ALA A 39 3.99 -24.94 11.08
N PHE A 40 2.88 -24.56 10.45
CA PHE A 40 1.54 -25.08 10.69
C PHE A 40 1.45 -26.60 10.55
N GLU A 41 2.15 -27.18 9.57
CA GLU A 41 2.23 -28.65 9.38
C GLU A 41 2.90 -29.40 10.55
N ARG A 42 3.59 -28.68 11.46
CA ARG A 42 4.31 -29.25 12.60
C ARG A 42 3.63 -29.03 13.95
N VAL A 43 2.46 -28.37 13.99
CA VAL A 43 1.78 -28.00 15.24
C VAL A 43 0.94 -29.17 15.78
N GLY A 44 1.09 -29.46 17.08
CA GLY A 44 0.47 -30.61 17.75
C GLY A 44 -0.69 -30.29 18.70
N ASP A 45 -0.92 -29.03 19.08
CA ASP A 45 -2.02 -28.62 19.98
C ASP A 45 -2.95 -27.58 19.31
N SER A 46 -4.25 -27.77 19.54
CA SER A 46 -5.37 -26.92 19.16
C SER A 46 -5.28 -25.46 19.63
N GLY A 47 -4.62 -25.19 20.76
CA GLY A 47 -4.42 -23.83 21.26
C GLY A 47 -3.50 -23.01 20.36
N ASP A 48 -2.35 -23.59 20.00
CA ASP A 48 -1.36 -22.97 19.10
C ASP A 48 -1.94 -22.76 17.70
N LEU A 49 -2.78 -23.70 17.24
CA LEU A 49 -3.50 -23.58 15.96
C LEU A 49 -4.38 -22.32 15.89
N SER A 50 -5.08 -22.02 16.98
CA SER A 50 -6.00 -20.88 17.02
C SER A 50 -5.27 -19.53 16.97
N SER A 51 -4.11 -19.43 17.62
CA SER A 51 -3.26 -18.23 17.58
C SER A 51 -2.70 -17.99 16.18
N ILE A 52 -2.15 -19.04 15.55
CA ILE A 52 -1.56 -18.95 14.20
C ILE A 52 -2.61 -18.54 13.16
N LEU A 53 -3.82 -19.07 13.25
CA LEU A 53 -4.91 -18.69 12.33
C LEU A 53 -5.28 -17.20 12.47
N ASN A 54 -5.39 -16.71 13.72
CA ASN A 54 -5.76 -15.32 13.98
C ASN A 54 -4.64 -14.35 13.56
N GLU A 55 -3.38 -14.71 13.80
CA GLU A 55 -2.22 -13.95 13.35
C GLU A 55 -2.18 -13.87 11.81
N GLY A 56 -2.35 -15.00 11.12
CA GLY A 56 -2.42 -15.04 9.66
C GLY A 56 -3.57 -14.22 9.06
N GLU A 57 -4.74 -14.17 9.70
CA GLU A 57 -5.85 -13.30 9.26
C GLU A 57 -5.51 -11.81 9.39
N VAL A 58 -4.85 -11.41 10.48
CA VAL A 58 -4.40 -10.03 10.68
C VAL A 58 -3.36 -9.65 9.63
N GLU A 59 -2.33 -10.48 9.45
CA GLU A 59 -1.27 -10.23 8.46
C GLU A 59 -1.81 -10.12 7.03
N MET A 60 -2.74 -11.00 6.64
CA MET A 60 -3.40 -10.94 5.34
C MET A 60 -4.20 -9.63 5.17
N SER A 61 -4.94 -9.22 6.20
CA SER A 61 -5.70 -7.97 6.20
C SER A 61 -4.80 -6.74 6.03
N GLU A 62 -3.64 -6.74 6.70
CA GLU A 62 -2.66 -5.69 6.53
C GLU A 62 -2.04 -5.70 5.12
N ALA A 63 -1.64 -6.86 4.60
CA ALA A 63 -1.08 -6.96 3.25
C ALA A 63 -2.07 -6.46 2.18
N LEU A 64 -3.37 -6.72 2.35
CA LEU A 64 -4.41 -6.19 1.45
C LEU A 64 -4.52 -4.66 1.52
N ARG A 65 -4.39 -4.06 2.70
CA ARG A 65 -4.36 -2.60 2.87
C ARG A 65 -3.13 -1.99 2.19
N ASP A 66 -1.96 -2.59 2.39
CA ASP A 66 -0.70 -2.14 1.80
C ASP A 66 -0.76 -2.21 0.25
N ILE A 67 -1.36 -3.27 -0.30
CA ILE A 67 -1.61 -3.41 -1.75
C ILE A 67 -2.56 -2.32 -2.27
N ASP A 68 -3.62 -2.00 -1.53
CA ASP A 68 -4.56 -0.94 -1.92
C ASP A 68 -3.90 0.44 -1.91
N GLU A 69 -3.09 0.73 -0.87
CA GLU A 69 -2.27 1.94 -0.80
C GLU A 69 -1.30 2.02 -2.00
N TRP A 70 -0.58 0.93 -2.29
CA TRP A 70 0.34 0.86 -3.43
C TRP A 70 -0.38 1.11 -4.77
N ARG A 71 -1.58 0.55 -4.96
CA ARG A 71 -2.40 0.80 -6.16
C ARG A 71 -2.82 2.26 -6.27
N GLY A 72 -3.24 2.86 -5.14
CA GLY A 72 -3.62 4.26 -5.05
C GLY A 72 -2.47 5.20 -5.41
N LEU A 73 -1.29 4.97 -4.83
CA LEU A 73 -0.07 5.74 -5.10
C LEU A 73 0.40 5.60 -6.56
N ARG A 74 0.30 4.40 -7.14
CA ARG A 74 0.64 4.18 -8.55
C ARG A 74 -0.34 4.86 -9.50
N ALA A 75 -1.63 4.94 -9.13
CA ALA A 75 -2.61 5.71 -9.88
C ALA A 75 -2.35 7.22 -9.75
N ALA A 76 -1.96 7.70 -8.57
CA ALA A 76 -1.52 9.07 -8.33
C ALA A 76 -0.33 9.45 -9.24
N LEU A 77 0.71 8.61 -9.31
CA LEU A 77 1.86 8.83 -10.20
C LEU A 77 1.44 9.00 -11.67
N ARG A 78 0.59 8.11 -12.18
CA ARG A 78 0.09 8.22 -13.56
C ARG A 78 -0.63 9.53 -13.82
N ARG A 79 -1.48 9.98 -12.88
CA ARG A 79 -2.17 11.27 -13.01
C ARG A 79 -1.19 12.45 -12.99
N VAL A 80 -0.10 12.36 -12.24
CA VAL A 80 0.95 13.39 -12.25
C VAL A 80 1.63 13.43 -13.63
N GLU A 81 1.98 12.26 -14.18
CA GLU A 81 2.58 12.15 -15.52
C GLU A 81 1.64 12.65 -16.63
N GLU A 82 0.34 12.39 -16.51
CA GLU A 82 -0.71 12.86 -17.42
C GLU A 82 -1.08 14.34 -17.20
N GLY A 83 -0.56 14.99 -16.15
CA GLY A 83 -0.91 16.37 -15.78
C GLY A 83 -2.32 16.55 -15.21
N THR A 84 -2.99 15.46 -14.82
CA THR A 84 -4.35 15.43 -14.26
C THR A 84 -4.38 15.25 -12.73
N TYR A 85 -3.21 15.29 -12.08
CA TYR A 85 -3.13 15.17 -10.62
C TYR A 85 -3.77 16.37 -9.93
N GLY A 86 -4.54 16.10 -8.88
CA GLY A 86 -5.38 17.11 -8.25
C GLY A 86 -6.71 17.32 -8.97
N VAL A 87 -7.20 16.37 -9.76
CA VAL A 87 -8.58 16.35 -10.27
C VAL A 87 -9.33 15.16 -9.66
N CYS A 88 -10.52 15.41 -9.12
CA CYS A 88 -11.36 14.36 -8.54
C CYS A 88 -11.85 13.41 -9.64
N ILE A 89 -11.68 12.11 -9.42
CA ILE A 89 -12.07 11.07 -10.38
C ILE A 89 -13.59 10.87 -10.46
N ASP A 90 -14.34 11.27 -9.43
CA ASP A 90 -15.80 11.10 -9.39
C ASP A 90 -16.54 12.28 -10.03
N CYS A 91 -16.03 13.50 -9.87
CA CYS A 91 -16.72 14.72 -10.32
C CYS A 91 -15.91 15.59 -11.30
N GLY A 92 -14.63 15.28 -11.55
CA GLY A 92 -13.78 16.03 -12.48
C GLY A 92 -13.36 17.42 -12.00
N VAL A 93 -13.59 17.75 -10.72
CA VAL A 93 -13.26 19.07 -10.14
C VAL A 93 -11.84 19.07 -9.58
N GLU A 94 -11.13 20.19 -9.68
CA GLU A 94 -9.82 20.37 -9.05
C GLU A 94 -9.90 20.19 -7.51
N ILE A 95 -9.03 19.35 -6.96
CA ILE A 95 -8.81 19.13 -5.54
C ILE A 95 -7.82 20.18 -5.04
N PRO A 96 -8.18 21.00 -4.04
CA PRO A 96 -7.26 21.97 -3.45
C PRO A 96 -6.00 21.29 -2.90
N PHE A 97 -4.84 21.94 -3.06
CA PHE A 97 -3.54 21.42 -2.60
C PHE A 97 -3.51 21.06 -1.12
N GLU A 98 -4.21 21.82 -0.27
CA GLU A 98 -4.29 21.59 1.19
C GLU A 98 -4.98 20.27 1.56
N ARG A 99 -5.62 19.61 0.59
CA ARG A 99 -6.34 18.34 0.76
C ARG A 99 -5.68 17.16 0.02
N LEU A 100 -4.59 17.41 -0.70
CA LEU A 100 -3.78 16.39 -1.39
C LEU A 100 -2.65 15.91 -0.46
#